data_AF-A0A354Z731-F1
#
_entry.id   AF-A0A354Z731-F1
#
_cell.length_a   1.000
_cell.length_b   1.000
_cell.length_c   1.000
_cell.angle_alpha   90.00
_cell.angle_beta   90.00
_cell.angle_gamma   90.00
#
_symmetry.space_group_name_H-M   'P 1'
#
loop_
_entity.id
_entity.type
_entity.pdbx_description
1 polymer ?
#
loop_
_entity_poly.entity_id
_entity_poly.type
_entity_poly.pdbx_seq_one_letter_code
_entity_poly.pdbx_strand_id
1 'polypeptide(L)' 'LIGDKCGAHTFPYIEVKNTSSKCEHEASTSKIGADQIFYLQQRGLDAEQAVSLIVNGFCKQVFKELPMEFAVEA' A
#
# COMPACT_ATOMS: atom_id res chain seq x y z
N LEU A 1 0.94 7.34 0.48
CA LEU A 1 1.49 8.70 0.66
C LEU A 1 1.92 8.88 2.12
N ILE A 2 3.15 9.33 2.35
CA ILE A 2 3.71 9.56 3.68
C ILE A 2 4.33 10.97 3.70
N GLY A 3 3.85 11.81 4.62
CA GLY A 3 4.24 13.22 4.69
C GLY A 3 3.63 14.10 3.59
N ASP A 4 3.91 15.40 3.67
CA ASP A 4 3.28 16.43 2.83
C ASP A 4 4.12 16.85 1.62
N LYS A 5 5.33 16.29 1.48
CA LYS A 5 6.25 16.52 0.37
C LYS A 5 6.41 15.28 -0.51
N CYS A 6 5.35 14.48 -0.66
CA CYS A 6 5.35 13.28 -1.50
C CYS A 6 4.28 13.36 -2.59
N GLY A 7 4.45 12.55 -3.64
CA GLY A 7 3.50 12.38 -4.73
C GLY A 7 3.43 10.93 -5.17
N ALA A 8 2.26 10.49 -5.61
CA ALA A 8 2.04 9.22 -6.27
C ALA A 8 1.18 9.49 -7.50
N HIS A 9 1.65 9.06 -8.67
CA HIS A 9 0.99 9.32 -9.95
C HIS A 9 0.74 7.99 -10.66
N THR A 10 -0.50 7.79 -11.11
CA THR A 10 -0.93 6.56 -11.78
C THR A 10 -1.51 6.92 -13.14
N PHE A 11 -0.94 6.37 -14.22
CA PHE A 11 -1.32 6.66 -15.59
C PHE A 11 -1.69 5.36 -16.33
N PRO A 12 -2.92 4.84 -16.17
CA PRO A 12 -3.33 3.61 -16.83
C PRO A 12 -3.62 3.86 -18.31
N TYR A 13 -3.29 2.88 -19.15
CA TYR A 13 -3.69 2.82 -20.56
C TYR A 13 -4.36 1.48 -20.81
N ILE A 14 -5.54 1.51 -21.44
CA ILE A 14 -6.32 0.32 -21.76
C ILE A 14 -6.70 0.39 -23.24
N GLU A 15 -6.18 -0.54 -24.04
CA GLU A 15 -6.54 -0.71 -25.44
C GLU A 15 -7.13 -2.11 -25.65
N VAL A 16 -8.41 -2.19 -26.00
CA VAL A 16 -9.14 -3.46 -26.17
C VAL A 16 -9.62 -3.58 -27.61
N LYS A 17 -9.11 -4.61 -28.32
CA LYS A 17 -9.43 -4.89 -29.74
C LYS A 17 -10.38 -6.07 -29.94
N ASN A 18 -11.03 -6.51 -28.86
CA ASN A 18 -11.97 -7.63 -28.88
C ASN A 18 -13.30 -7.21 -28.25
N THR A 19 -14.40 -7.46 -28.96
CA THR A 19 -15.75 -7.01 -28.61
C THR A 19 -16.42 -7.82 -27.51
N SER A 20 -15.94 -9.03 -27.22
CA SER A 20 -16.46 -9.86 -26.13
C SER A 20 -15.68 -9.71 -24.81
N SER A 21 -14.72 -8.78 -24.76
CA SER A 21 -13.87 -8.55 -23.59
C SER A 21 -14.65 -7.98 -22.41
N LYS A 22 -14.23 -8.35 -21.20
CA LYS A 22 -14.52 -7.61 -19.97
C LYS A 22 -13.20 -7.11 -19.40
N CYS A 23 -13.09 -5.79 -19.20
CA CYS A 23 -11.88 -5.16 -18.68
C CYS A 23 -12.27 -4.18 -17.57
N GLU A 24 -11.62 -4.31 -16.43
CA GLU A 24 -11.80 -3.45 -15.26
C GLU A 24 -10.43 -3.02 -14.75
N HIS A 25 -10.33 -1.78 -14.29
CA HIS A 25 -9.14 -1.24 -13.69
C HIS A 25 -9.53 -0.49 -12.42
N GLU A 26 -8.80 -0.76 -11.34
CA GLU A 26 -8.94 -0.07 -10.08
C GLU A 26 -7.60 0.58 -9.70
N ALA A 27 -7.68 1.80 -9.19
CA ALA A 27 -6.57 2.50 -8.56
C ALA A 27 -7.10 3.23 -7.32
N SER A 28 -6.42 3.07 -6.19
CA SER A 28 -6.75 3.75 -4.94
C SER A 28 -5.52 4.47 -4.39
N THR A 29 -5.75 5.59 -3.72
CA THR A 29 -4.69 6.37 -3.06
C THR A 29 -4.95 6.37 -1.56
N SER A 30 -3.94 5.97 -0.80
CA SER A 30 -3.99 5.95 0.68
C SER A 30 -2.89 6.83 1.26
N LYS A 31 -3.23 7.61 2.29
CA LYS A 31 -2.28 8.38 3.10
C LYS A 31 -2.27 7.83 4.53
N ILE A 32 -1.09 7.72 5.13
CA ILE A 32 -0.99 7.38 6.56
C ILE A 32 -1.43 8.61 7.36
N GLY A 33 -2.52 8.46 8.12
CA GLY A 33 -3.08 9.54 8.92
C GLY A 33 -2.35 9.74 10.25
N ALA A 34 -2.28 10.98 10.73
CA ALA A 34 -1.69 11.28 12.04
C ALA A 34 -2.41 10.54 13.18
N ASP A 35 -3.74 10.40 13.10
CA ASP A 35 -4.54 9.68 14.09
C ASP A 35 -4.20 8.19 14.17
N GLN A 36 -3.87 7.56 13.03
CA GLN A 36 -3.47 6.14 12.98
C GLN A 36 -2.12 5.94 13.67
N ILE A 37 -1.17 6.83 13.40
CA ILE A 37 0.15 6.82 14.06
C ILE A 37 -0.01 7.10 15.56
N PHE A 38 -0.77 8.13 15.92
CA PHE A 38 -1.04 8.47 17.30
C PHE A 38 -1.68 7.30 18.07
N TYR A 39 -2.66 6.62 17.45
CA TYR A 39 -3.30 5.44 18.05
C TYR A 39 -2.29 4.32 18.34
N LEU A 40 -1.41 4.00 17.39
CA LEU A 40 -0.38 2.97 17.57
C LEU A 40 0.66 3.39 18.61
N GLN A 41 1.02 4.67 18.65
CA GLN A 41 1.92 5.22 19.65
C GLN A 41 1.36 5.14 21.07
N GLN A 42 0.06 5.41 21.25
CA GLN A 42 -0.62 5.20 22.53
C GLN A 42 -0.62 3.73 22.98
N ARG A 43 -0.37 2.79 22.07
CA ARG A 43 -0.21 1.36 22.37
C ARG A 43 1.25 0.93 22.58
N GLY A 44 2.16 1.89 22.68
CA GLY A 44 3.57 1.65 23.02
C GLY A 44 4.49 1.38 21.83
N LEU A 45 4.00 1.56 20.60
CA LEU A 45 4.85 1.52 19.41
C LEU A 45 5.52 2.87 19.21
N ASP A 46 6.78 2.90 18.82
CA ASP A 46 7.37 4.15 18.35
C ASP A 46 6.82 4.56 16.97
N ALA A 47 7.19 5.75 16.49
CA ALA A 47 6.70 6.26 15.22
C ALA A 47 7.11 5.36 14.03
N GLU A 48 8.30 4.80 14.06
CA GLU A 48 8.84 3.98 12.97
C GLU A 48 8.15 2.61 12.93
N GLN A 49 7.99 1.98 14.09
CA GLN A 49 7.21 0.75 14.26
C GLN A 49 5.75 0.92 13.83
N ALA A 50 5.14 2.05 14.17
CA ALA A 50 3.77 2.36 13.76
C ALA A 50 3.65 2.48 12.23
N VAL A 51 4.56 3.20 11.58
CA VAL A 51 4.61 3.31 10.11
C VAL A 51 4.85 1.94 9.48
N SER A 52 5.84 1.19 9.96
CA SER A 52 6.18 -0.15 9.47
C SER A 52 4.98 -1.09 9.54
N LEU A 53 4.26 -1.12 10.67
CA LEU A 53 3.07 -1.95 10.83
C LEU A 53 1.98 -1.62 9.80
N ILE A 54 1.72 -0.32 9.56
CA ILE A 54 0.69 0.12 8.60
C ILE A 54 1.11 -0.24 7.16
N VAL A 55 2.37 0.01 6.80
CA VAL A 55 2.92 -0.30 5.47
C VAL A 55 2.89 -1.81 5.21
N ASN A 56 3.30 -2.62 6.18
CA ASN A 56 3.26 -4.08 6.07
C ASN A 56 1.83 -4.60 5.92
N GLY A 57 0.88 -4.01 6.64
CA GLY A 57 -0.55 -4.29 6.46
C GLY A 57 -1.05 -3.97 5.06
N PHE A 58 -0.65 -2.83 4.50
CA PHE A 58 -0.98 -2.40 3.13
C PHE A 58 -0.39 -3.35 2.07
N CYS A 59 0.87 -3.76 2.24
CA CYS A 59 1.57 -4.66 1.31
C CYS A 59 1.28 -6.15 1.53
N LYS A 60 0.50 -6.52 2.55
CA LYS A 60 0.31 -7.91 3.00
C LYS A 60 -0.11 -8.89 1.89
N GLN A 61 -0.98 -8.47 0.97
CA GLN A 61 -1.42 -9.35 -0.12
C GLN A 61 -0.30 -9.58 -1.14
N VAL A 62 0.51 -8.57 -1.42
CA VAL A 62 1.67 -8.69 -2.32
C VAL A 62 2.73 -9.58 -1.70
N PHE A 63 3.03 -9.39 -0.40
CA PHE A 63 4.03 -10.19 0.31
C PHE A 63 3.67 -11.67 0.41
N LYS A 64 2.38 -12.02 0.44
CA LYS A 64 1.94 -13.42 0.42
C LYS A 64 2.27 -14.15 -0.88
N GLU A 65 2.39 -13.44 -1.98
CA GLU A 65 2.72 -14.02 -3.30
C GLU A 65 4.25 -14.07 -3.54
N LEU A 66 5.05 -13.42 -2.67
CA LEU A 66 6.50 -13.51 -2.75
C LEU A 66 6.98 -14.88 -2.23
N PRO A 67 8.01 -15.47 -2.85
CA PRO A 67 8.65 -16.67 -2.32
C PRO A 67 9.05 -16.44 -0.85
N MET A 68 8.83 -17.45 0.00
CA MET A 68 9.04 -17.36 1.45
C MET A 68 10.45 -16.91 1.85
N GLU A 69 11.44 -17.17 1.01
CA GLU A 69 12.83 -16.73 1.18
C GLU A 69 13.01 -15.19 1.11
N PHE A 70 12.13 -14.47 0.40
CA PHE A 70 12.17 -13.00 0.27
C PHE A 70 11.12 -12.28 1.12
N ALA A 71 10.08 -12.97 1.58
CA ALA A 71 9.00 -12.38 2.36
C ALA A 71 9.41 -11.96 3.79
N VAL A 72 10.55 -12.44 4.28
CA VAL A 72 11.08 -12.12 5.62
C VAL A 72 12.02 -10.89 5.60
N GLU A 73 12.56 -10.53 4.43
CA GLU A 73 13.47 -9.39 4.25
C GLU A 73 12.76 -8.07 3.87
N ALA A 74 11.47 -8.14 3.52
CA ALA A 74 10.62 -7.01 3.11
C ALA A 74 9.78 -6.47 4.28
#